data_AF-A0A553EQE7-F1
#
_entry.id   AF-A0A553EQE7-F1
#
_cell.length_a   1.000
_cell.length_b   1.000
_cell.length_c   1.000
_cell.angle_alpha   90.00
_cell.angle_beta   90.00
_cell.angle_gamma   90.00
#
_symmetry.space_group_name_H-M   'P 1'
#
loop_
_entity.id
_entity.type
_entity.pdbx_description
1 polymer ?
#
loop_
_entity_poly.entity_id
_entity_poly.type
_entity_poly.pdbx_seq_one_letter_code
_entity_poly.pdbx_strand_id
1 'polypeptide(L)'
;MNISKRSCFRCAEEDESFLEDLYGYTVCNACTIKLGLYHDETIQKHASSYQRAKDLDPAKPSYQEEVDRRLVMMEKDYIAKRIKLLHIRYRLRNS
;
A
#
# COMPACT_ATOMS: atom_id res chain seq x y z
N MET A 1 20.59 20.80 10.05
CA MET A 1 19.38 20.11 9.55
C MET A 1 19.73 18.64 9.39
N ASN A 2 19.13 17.74 10.17
CA ASN A 2 19.26 16.30 9.92
C ASN A 2 18.38 15.98 8.71
N ILE A 3 18.98 15.87 7.53
CA ILE A 3 18.30 15.32 6.36
C ILE A 3 18.11 13.84 6.68
N SER A 4 16.90 13.45 7.07
CA SER A 4 16.56 12.03 7.24
C SER A 4 16.78 11.38 5.89
N LYS A 5 17.85 10.59 5.76
CA LYS A 5 18.21 9.91 4.54
C LYS A 5 17.05 9.01 4.12
N ARG A 6 16.69 9.05 2.83
CA ARG A 6 15.61 8.23 2.28
C ARG A 6 16.07 6.77 2.36
N SER A 7 15.19 5.87 2.78
CA SER A 7 15.54 4.45 2.85
C SER A 7 14.39 3.54 2.46
N CYS A 8 14.72 2.39 1.87
CA CYS A 8 13.73 1.41 1.46
C CYS A 8 12.87 0.97 2.66
N PHE A 9 11.54 1.09 2.53
CA PHE A 9 10.60 0.82 3.62
C PHE A 9 10.70 -0.60 4.19
N ARG A 10 11.22 -1.55 3.40
CA ARG A 10 11.28 -2.98 3.73
C ARG A 10 12.64 -3.40 4.27
N CYS A 11 13.74 -2.99 3.63
CA CYS A 11 15.08 -3.49 3.96
C CYS A 11 16.06 -2.39 4.41
N ALA A 12 15.60 -1.13 4.49
CA ALA A 12 16.40 0.03 4.86
C ALA A 12 17.65 0.27 3.97
N GLU A 13 17.65 -0.19 2.72
CA GLU A 13 18.64 0.23 1.72
C GLU A 13 18.65 1.77 1.63
N GLU A 14 19.84 2.37 1.55
CA GLU A 14 20.03 3.84 1.58
C GLU A 14 20.83 4.37 0.38
N ASP A 15 21.35 3.51 -0.48
CA ASP A 15 21.95 3.95 -1.75
C ASP A 15 20.84 4.40 -2.70
N GLU A 16 20.73 5.71 -2.85
CA GLU A 16 19.75 6.41 -3.70
C GLU A 16 19.72 5.88 -5.13
N SER A 17 20.81 5.29 -5.64
CA SER A 17 20.89 4.71 -6.98
C SER A 17 19.96 3.50 -7.15
N PHE A 18 19.60 2.85 -6.05
CA PHE A 18 18.67 1.71 -6.03
C PHE A 18 17.29 2.07 -5.53
N LEU A 19 17.08 3.32 -5.06
CA LEU A 19 15.81 3.75 -4.48
C LEU A 19 14.92 4.41 -5.52
N GLU A 20 13.64 4.09 -5.44
CA GLU A 20 12.59 4.72 -6.24
C GLU A 20 11.43 5.21 -5.37
N ASP A 21 10.64 6.12 -5.94
CA ASP A 21 9.32 6.46 -5.42
C ASP A 21 8.26 5.62 -6.10
N LEU A 22 7.59 4.80 -5.30
CA LEU A 22 6.49 3.97 -5.77
C LEU A 22 5.24 4.31 -4.96
N TYR A 23 4.36 5.11 -5.56
CA TYR A 23 3.10 5.55 -4.96
C TYR A 23 3.29 6.25 -3.59
N GLY A 24 4.34 7.07 -3.45
CA GLY A 24 4.66 7.77 -2.19
C GLY A 24 5.44 6.93 -1.16
N TYR A 25 5.88 5.73 -1.54
CA TYR A 25 6.75 4.89 -0.72
C TYR A 25 8.15 4.82 -1.32
N THR A 26 9.16 4.90 -0.45
CA THR A 26 10.54 4.59 -0.83
C THR A 26 10.76 3.10 -0.84
N VAL A 27 11.15 2.54 -1.98
CA VAL A 27 11.46 1.11 -2.12
C VAL A 27 12.71 0.94 -2.98
N CYS A 28 13.48 -0.12 -2.75
CA CYS A 28 14.59 -0.45 -3.64
C CYS A 28 14.18 -1.46 -4.72
N ASN A 29 14.87 -1.44 -5.86
CA ASN A 29 14.60 -2.32 -7.02
C ASN A 29 14.41 -3.80 -6.61
N ALA A 30 15.28 -4.31 -5.73
CA ALA A 30 15.21 -5.70 -5.24
C ALA A 30 13.96 -5.99 -4.41
N CYS A 31 13.43 -5.00 -3.69
CA CYS A 31 12.19 -5.13 -2.93
C CYS A 31 10.95 -4.92 -3.80
N THR A 32 11.01 -4.09 -4.85
CA THR A 32 9.91 -3.87 -5.80
C THR A 32 9.49 -5.16 -6.48
N ILE A 33 10.46 -5.98 -6.92
CA ILE A 33 10.20 -7.31 -7.51
C ILE A 33 9.43 -8.22 -6.55
N LYS A 34 9.69 -8.09 -5.24
CA LYS A 34 9.03 -8.88 -4.17
C LYS A 34 7.66 -8.33 -3.76
N LEU A 35 7.16 -7.26 -4.39
CA LEU A 35 5.81 -6.75 -4.15
C LEU A 35 4.74 -7.55 -4.91
N GLY A 36 5.13 -8.33 -5.94
CA GLY A 36 4.19 -9.13 -6.73
C GLY A 36 3.14 -8.27 -7.43
N LEU A 37 3.54 -7.09 -7.92
CA LEU A 37 2.67 -6.19 -8.65
C LEU A 37 2.10 -6.89 -9.88
N TYR A 38 0.80 -6.76 -10.09
CA TYR A 38 0.15 -7.34 -11.26
C TYR A 38 0.58 -6.63 -12.53
N HIS A 39 0.85 -7.41 -13.58
CA HIS A 39 0.96 -6.89 -14.94
C HIS A 39 -0.41 -6.44 -15.45
N ASP A 40 -0.41 -5.57 -16.46
CA ASP A 40 -1.62 -5.02 -17.06
C ASP A 40 -2.60 -6.11 -17.52
N GLU A 41 -2.10 -7.21 -18.11
CA GLU A 41 -2.95 -8.33 -18.53
C GLU A 41 -3.74 -8.93 -17.36
N THR A 42 -3.08 -9.11 -16.21
CA THR A 42 -3.73 -9.61 -14.99
C THR A 42 -4.77 -8.60 -14.50
N ILE A 43 -4.45 -7.31 -14.48
CA ILE A 43 -5.39 -6.25 -14.09
C ILE A 43 -6.63 -6.27 -14.99
N GLN A 44 -6.45 -6.36 -16.31
CA GLN A 44 -7.54 -6.40 -17.28
C GLN A 44 -8.40 -7.66 -17.16
N LYS A 45 -7.79 -8.81 -16.85
CA LYS A 45 -8.52 -10.05 -16.56
C LYS A 45 -9.42 -9.91 -15.35
N HIS A 46 -8.93 -9.29 -14.27
CA HIS A 46 -9.73 -9.01 -13.08
C HIS A 46 -10.85 -8.00 -13.38
N ALA A 47 -10.55 -6.90 -14.08
CA ALA A 47 -11.54 -5.91 -14.49
C ALA A 47 -12.68 -6.54 -15.30
N SER A 48 -12.34 -7.37 -16.28
CA SER A 48 -13.32 -8.09 -17.11
C SER A 48 -14.18 -9.06 -16.29
N SER A 49 -13.59 -9.76 -15.32
CA SER A 49 -14.33 -10.69 -14.45
C SER A 49 -15.37 -9.95 -13.58
N TYR A 50 -14.98 -8.83 -12.98
CA TYR A 50 -15.90 -7.99 -12.21
C TYR A 50 -16.97 -7.36 -13.09
N GLN A 51 -16.61 -6.91 -14.30
CA GLN A 51 -17.59 -6.37 -15.23
C GLN A 51 -18.68 -7.40 -15.57
N ARG A 52 -18.30 -8.64 -15.89
CA ARG A 52 -19.28 -9.72 -16.12
C ARG A 52 -20.18 -9.97 -14.92
N ALA A 53 -19.63 -9.92 -13.70
CA ALA A 53 -20.43 -10.07 -12.48
C ALA A 53 -21.43 -8.92 -12.31
N LYS A 54 -21.02 -7.69 -12.65
CA LYS A 54 -21.86 -6.49 -12.62
C LYS A 54 -22.92 -6.46 -13.72
N ASP A 55 -22.62 -7.01 -14.88
CA ASP A 55 -23.60 -7.19 -15.97
C ASP A 55 -24.71 -8.17 -15.57
N LEU A 56 -24.39 -9.20 -14.78
CA LEU A 56 -25.36 -10.16 -14.24
C LEU A 56 -26.15 -9.61 -13.05
N ASP A 57 -25.50 -8.83 -12.19
CA ASP A 57 -26.09 -8.20 -11.01
C ASP A 57 -25.54 -6.76 -10.88
N PRO A 58 -26.31 -5.73 -11.28
CA PRO A 58 -25.86 -4.34 -11.22
C PRO A 58 -25.50 -3.83 -9.81
N ALA A 59 -25.91 -4.54 -8.76
CA ALA A 59 -25.52 -4.20 -7.38
C ALA A 59 -24.09 -4.63 -7.03
N LYS A 60 -23.43 -5.43 -7.87
CA LYS A 60 -22.02 -5.80 -7.67
C LYS A 60 -21.09 -4.62 -7.96
N PRO A 61 -19.98 -4.49 -7.23
CA PRO A 61 -19.00 -3.46 -7.50
C PRO A 61 -18.21 -3.76 -8.79
N SER A 62 -17.68 -2.72 -9.40
CA SER A 62 -16.60 -2.82 -10.38
C SER A 62 -15.29 -3.22 -9.70
N TYR A 63 -14.30 -3.63 -10.49
CA TYR A 63 -13.00 -3.95 -9.92
C TYR A 63 -12.33 -2.72 -9.29
N GLN A 64 -12.51 -1.53 -9.87
CA GLN A 64 -12.00 -0.28 -9.31
C GLN A 64 -12.65 0.03 -7.96
N GLU A 65 -13.98 -0.07 -7.87
CA GLU A 65 -14.72 0.16 -6.61
C GLU A 65 -14.23 -0.80 -5.50
N GLU A 66 -13.94 -2.06 -5.85
CA GLU A 66 -13.38 -3.02 -4.90
C GLU A 66 -11.94 -2.68 -4.48
N VAL A 67 -11.08 -2.26 -5.40
CA VAL A 67 -9.70 -1.83 -5.09
C VAL A 67 -9.73 -0.61 -4.16
N ASP A 68 -10.54 0.41 -4.48
CA ASP A 68 -10.68 1.62 -3.67
C ASP A 68 -11.21 1.30 -2.27
N ARG A 69 -12.24 0.43 -2.17
CA ARG A 69 -12.78 -0.03 -0.89
C ARG A 69 -11.70 -0.70 -0.04
N ARG A 70 -10.87 -1.57 -0.63
CA ARG A 70 -9.79 -2.26 0.07
C ARG A 70 -8.71 -1.30 0.54
N LEU A 71 -8.34 -0.29 -0.26
CA LEU A 71 -7.40 0.75 0.14
C LEU A 71 -7.90 1.51 1.37
N VAL A 72 -9.15 1.97 1.36
CA VAL A 72 -9.77 2.68 2.50
C VAL A 72 -9.80 1.80 3.76
N MET A 73 -10.13 0.52 3.61
CA MET A 73 -10.14 -0.42 4.74
C MET A 73 -8.74 -0.60 5.34
N MET A 74 -7.72 -0.77 4.50
CA MET A 74 -6.33 -0.92 4.94
C MET A 74 -5.81 0.34 5.64
N GLU A 75 -6.14 1.52 5.13
CA GLU A 75 -5.76 2.79 5.75
C GLU A 75 -6.37 2.93 7.15
N LYS A 76 -7.67 2.65 7.31
CA LYS A 76 -8.34 2.69 8.62
C LYS A 76 -7.67 1.77 9.64
N ASP A 77 -7.33 0.54 9.24
CA ASP A 77 -6.64 -0.42 10.10
C ASP A 77 -5.23 0.07 10.48
N TYR A 78 -4.47 0.58 9.51
CA TYR A 78 -3.15 1.17 9.76
C TYR A 78 -3.23 2.33 10.75
N ILE A 79 -4.15 3.28 10.54
CA ILE A 79 -4.34 4.45 11.42
C ILE A 79 -4.67 4.00 12.84
N ALA A 80 -5.60 3.06 13.01
CA ALA A 80 -5.98 2.56 14.33
C ALA A 80 -4.80 1.94 15.07
N LYS A 81 -4.03 1.08 14.40
CA LYS A 81 -2.81 0.46 14.95
C LYS A 81 -1.76 1.51 15.31
N ARG A 82 -1.55 2.51 14.43
CA ARG A 82 -0.60 3.60 14.66
C ARG A 82 -0.98 4.45 15.87
N ILE A 83 -2.25 4.83 16.02
CA ILE A 83 -2.74 5.59 17.18
C ILE A 83 -2.45 4.82 18.48
N LYS A 84 -2.75 3.51 18.52
CA LYS A 84 -2.47 2.67 19.69
C LYS A 84 -0.99 2.68 20.07
N LEU A 85 -0.09 2.51 19.11
CA LEU A 85 1.35 2.53 19.35
C LEU A 85 1.86 3.91 19.80
N LEU A 86 1.33 4.98 19.21
CA LEU A 86 1.65 6.34 19.63
C LEU A 86 1.21 6.63 21.06
N HIS A 87 0.01 6.18 21.44
CA HIS A 87 -0.48 6.29 22.81
C HIS A 87 0.44 5.55 23.80
N ILE A 88 0.81 4.29 23.51
CA ILE A 88 1.75 3.52 24.34
C ILE A 88 3.08 4.27 24.48
N ARG A 89 3.66 4.73 23.36
CA ARG A 89 4.90 5.49 23.35
C ARG A 89 4.80 6.78 24.18
N TYR A 90 3.67 7.47 24.12
CA TYR A 90 3.42 8.66 24.92
C TYR A 90 3.40 8.31 26.42
N ARG A 91 2.69 7.26 26.83
CA ARG A 91 2.64 6.81 28.22
C ARG A 91 4.04 6.49 28.74
N LEU A 92 4.81 5.66 28.02
CA LEU A 92 6.17 5.27 28.41
C LEU A 92 7.15 6.45 28.56
N ARG A 93 6.93 7.57 27.86
CA ARG A 93 7.78 8.77 27.95
C ARG A 93 7.36 9.76 29.04
N ASN A 94 6.14 9.65 29.53
CA ASN A 94 5.52 10.58 30.48
C ASN A 94 4.98 9.85 31.73
N SER A 95 5.55 8.69 32.05
CA SER A 95 5.38 8.00 33.34
C SER A 95 6.71 8.01 34.07
#